data_AF-A0A9E5EMY6-F1
#
_entry.id   AF-A0A9E5EMY6-F1
#
_cell.length_a   1.000
_cell.length_b   1.000
_cell.length_c   1.000
_cell.angle_alpha   90.00
_cell.angle_beta   90.00
_cell.angle_gamma   90.00
#
_symmetry.space_group_name_H-M   'P 1'
#
loop_
_entity.id
_entity.type
_entity.pdbx_description
1 polymer ?
#
loop_
_entity_poly.entity_id
_entity_poly.type
_entity_poly.pdbx_seq_one_letter_code
_entity_poly.pdbx_strand_id
1 'polypeptide(L)'
;MPNQSVTFELQRLSDRIRRLIAPNAGPFTHTGTCTYIIGDDQLALIDPGPDDTQHIKAILQTIEGKELQYILVTHTHKDHSSAAGALKKATGAKIFGCAPYAPSPDILITGPGLDAAHDGNYSPDYILRDGDKISLATTTVSALATPGHTANHLCYALEEEKALFTGDHVMGWSTTVIAPPDGSMRAYLNSLERLRNRNDQIMWPGHGQPITCPQRYLRAILHHRNARAGAILRRLDAGDQSIETIVENIYGDINPNLRRAAAMTVFAHLQDLVERKLAGCEGPVAPQSHYFLIN
;
A
#
# COMPACT_ATOMS: atom_id res chain seq x y z
N MET A 1 -27.45 -7.87 -16.29
CA MET A 1 -27.00 -6.57 -16.85
C MET A 1 -26.17 -6.87 -18.08
N PRO A 2 -26.29 -6.11 -19.18
CA PRO A 2 -25.49 -6.37 -20.38
C PRO A 2 -24.01 -6.24 -20.03
N ASN A 3 -23.19 -7.21 -20.50
CA ASN A 3 -21.73 -7.19 -20.43
C ASN A 3 -21.23 -5.87 -21.03
N GLN A 4 -20.98 -4.86 -20.19
CA GLN A 4 -20.15 -3.73 -20.61
C GLN A 4 -18.75 -4.32 -20.85
N SER A 5 -18.30 -4.28 -22.11
CA SER A 5 -16.94 -4.66 -22.45
C SER A 5 -15.99 -3.73 -21.70
N VAL A 6 -15.32 -4.27 -20.67
CA VAL A 6 -14.21 -3.56 -20.03
C VAL A 6 -13.15 -3.34 -21.09
N THR A 7 -12.86 -2.09 -21.41
CA THR A 7 -11.79 -1.73 -22.34
C THR A 7 -10.55 -1.40 -21.50
N PHE A 8 -9.48 -2.15 -21.70
CA PHE A 8 -8.20 -1.88 -21.06
C PHE A 8 -7.41 -0.90 -21.93
N GLU A 9 -7.17 0.30 -21.40
CA GLU A 9 -6.35 1.31 -22.07
C GLU A 9 -4.91 1.20 -21.56
N LEU A 10 -3.98 0.82 -22.44
CA LEU A 10 -2.55 0.88 -22.14
C LEU A 10 -2.07 2.32 -22.20
N GLN A 11 -1.67 2.86 -21.05
CA GLN A 11 -1.18 4.22 -20.95
C GLN A 11 0.34 4.23 -20.98
N ARG A 12 0.94 4.88 -21.98
CA ARG A 12 2.38 5.17 -21.98
C ARG A 12 2.64 6.38 -21.09
N LEU A 13 3.41 6.17 -20.03
CA LEU A 13 3.70 7.17 -19.00
C LEU A 13 5.07 7.84 -19.22
N SER A 14 6.01 7.09 -19.76
CA SER A 14 7.33 7.55 -20.16
C SER A 14 7.89 6.65 -21.28
N ASP A 15 9.19 6.75 -21.55
CA ASP A 15 9.85 5.82 -22.46
C ASP A 15 9.89 4.41 -21.90
N ARG A 16 10.12 4.25 -20.58
CA ARG A 16 10.25 2.92 -19.95
C ARG A 16 8.99 2.44 -19.27
N ILE A 17 8.01 3.30 -18.98
CA ILE A 17 6.88 2.95 -18.12
C ILE A 17 5.58 2.97 -18.93
N ARG A 18 4.84 1.86 -18.87
CA ARG A 18 3.42 1.82 -19.22
C ARG A 18 2.59 1.40 -18.01
N ARG A 19 1.30 1.70 -18.05
CA ARG A 19 0.33 1.35 -17.02
C ARG A 19 -0.92 0.74 -17.61
N LEU A 20 -1.43 -0.29 -16.96
CA LEU A 20 -2.80 -0.78 -17.07
C LEU A 20 -3.51 -0.53 -15.74
N ILE A 21 -4.82 -0.28 -15.79
CA ILE A 21 -5.66 -0.17 -14.60
C ILE A 21 -6.61 -1.37 -14.58
N ALA A 22 -6.56 -2.15 -13.50
CA ALA A 22 -7.45 -3.29 -13.30
C ALA A 22 -8.92 -2.84 -13.14
N PRO A 23 -9.90 -3.66 -13.54
CA PRO A 23 -11.32 -3.30 -13.49
C PRO A 23 -11.93 -3.57 -12.10
N ASN A 24 -11.23 -3.18 -11.04
CA ASN A 24 -11.58 -3.45 -9.66
C ASN A 24 -11.85 -2.16 -8.87
N ALA A 25 -12.45 -1.16 -9.51
CA ALA A 25 -12.80 0.11 -8.89
C ALA A 25 -13.64 -0.08 -7.61
N GLY A 26 -13.35 0.71 -6.57
CA GLY A 26 -14.00 0.54 -5.28
C GLY A 26 -13.48 1.51 -4.20
N PRO A 27 -14.03 1.41 -2.98
CA PRO A 27 -13.70 2.32 -1.88
C PRO A 27 -12.23 2.30 -1.44
N PHE A 28 -11.49 1.23 -1.73
CA PHE A 28 -10.07 1.09 -1.38
C PHE A 28 -9.15 1.24 -2.59
N THR A 29 -9.64 0.87 -3.78
CA THR A 29 -8.86 0.80 -5.03
C THR A 29 -9.09 1.98 -5.96
N HIS A 30 -9.95 2.95 -5.58
CA HIS A 30 -10.33 4.10 -6.41
C HIS A 30 -10.90 3.66 -7.77
N THR A 31 -10.26 4.05 -8.88
CA THR A 31 -10.62 3.63 -10.24
C THR A 31 -10.12 2.23 -10.60
N GLY A 32 -9.27 1.63 -9.75
CA GLY A 32 -8.65 0.32 -9.93
C GLY A 32 -7.18 0.30 -9.54
N THR A 33 -6.61 -0.91 -9.45
CA THR A 33 -5.16 -1.11 -9.20
C THR A 33 -4.35 -0.76 -10.45
N CYS A 34 -3.29 0.01 -10.25
CA CYS A 34 -2.33 0.36 -11.30
C CYS A 34 -1.26 -0.73 -11.40
N THR A 35 -1.31 -1.50 -12.49
CA THR A 35 -0.24 -2.43 -12.86
C THR A 35 0.74 -1.71 -13.78
N TYR A 36 2.02 -1.70 -13.41
CA TYR A 36 3.06 -0.99 -14.17
C TYR A 36 3.95 -1.95 -14.95
N ILE A 37 4.27 -1.62 -16.19
CA ILE A 37 5.14 -2.39 -17.08
C ILE A 37 6.38 -1.56 -17.38
N ILE A 38 7.55 -2.06 -16.99
CA ILE A 38 8.86 -1.40 -17.10
C ILE A 38 9.71 -2.11 -18.16
N GLY A 39 10.44 -1.36 -18.99
CA GLY A 39 11.43 -1.88 -19.96
C GLY A 39 10.87 -2.08 -21.38
N ASP A 40 11.67 -2.44 -22.38
CA ASP A 40 11.19 -2.53 -23.77
C ASP A 40 10.96 -3.96 -24.23
N ASP A 41 12.03 -4.70 -24.52
CA ASP A 41 11.97 -6.11 -24.93
C ASP A 41 12.04 -7.05 -23.74
N GLN A 42 12.83 -6.67 -22.74
CA GLN A 42 12.88 -7.32 -21.43
C GLN A 42 12.04 -6.48 -20.47
N LEU A 43 11.07 -7.13 -19.83
CA LEU A 43 10.06 -6.47 -19.01
C LEU A 43 10.13 -6.87 -17.54
N ALA A 44 9.80 -5.91 -16.69
CA ALA A 44 9.36 -6.14 -15.33
C ALA A 44 7.93 -5.60 -15.15
N LEU A 45 7.11 -6.30 -14.38
CA LEU A 45 5.72 -5.96 -14.10
C LEU A 45 5.57 -5.69 -12.60
N ILE A 46 5.05 -4.53 -12.18
CA ILE A 46 4.75 -4.24 -10.77
C ILE A 46 3.25 -4.39 -10.53
N ASP A 47 2.90 -5.17 -9.49
CA ASP A 47 1.55 -5.40 -8.97
C ASP A 47 0.53 -5.84 -10.02
N PRO A 48 0.53 -7.13 -10.41
CA PRO A 48 -0.35 -7.65 -11.45
C PRO A 48 -1.82 -7.83 -11.03
N GLY A 49 -2.13 -7.68 -9.74
CA GLY A 49 -3.45 -7.97 -9.19
C GLY A 49 -4.56 -7.03 -9.70
N PRO A 50 -5.83 -7.38 -9.40
CA PRO A 50 -6.28 -8.62 -8.75
C PRO A 50 -6.24 -9.82 -9.71
N ASP A 51 -6.57 -11.02 -9.20
CA ASP A 51 -6.85 -12.23 -9.98
C ASP A 51 -8.16 -12.09 -10.77
N ASP A 52 -8.12 -11.22 -11.77
CA ASP A 52 -9.18 -10.98 -12.74
C ASP A 52 -8.75 -11.49 -14.12
N THR A 53 -9.54 -12.40 -14.69
CA THR A 53 -9.25 -13.05 -15.98
C THR A 53 -9.10 -12.04 -17.12
N GLN A 54 -9.87 -10.94 -17.13
CA GLN A 54 -9.79 -9.95 -18.21
C GLN A 54 -8.51 -9.11 -18.08
N HIS A 55 -8.13 -8.74 -16.85
CA HIS A 55 -6.90 -8.02 -16.56
C HIS A 55 -5.66 -8.84 -16.88
N ILE A 56 -5.61 -10.11 -16.46
CA ILE A 56 -4.53 -11.03 -16.80
C ILE A 56 -4.39 -11.15 -18.32
N LYS A 57 -5.51 -11.31 -19.04
CA LYS A 57 -5.49 -11.35 -20.50
C LYS A 57 -4.96 -10.06 -21.11
N ALA A 58 -5.36 -8.90 -20.61
CA ALA A 58 -4.88 -7.60 -21.09
C ALA A 58 -3.37 -7.41 -20.85
N ILE A 59 -2.86 -7.86 -19.71
CA ILE A 59 -1.41 -7.87 -19.41
C ILE A 59 -0.70 -8.77 -20.43
N LEU A 60 -1.15 -10.01 -20.62
CA LEU A 60 -0.52 -10.96 -21.56
C LEU A 60 -0.51 -10.44 -23.00
N GLN A 61 -1.59 -9.79 -23.45
CA GLN A 61 -1.67 -9.15 -24.76
C GLN A 61 -0.70 -7.97 -24.88
N THR A 62 -0.53 -7.18 -23.82
CA THR A 62 0.36 -6.02 -23.82
C THR A 62 1.84 -6.42 -23.94
N ILE A 63 2.20 -7.58 -23.39
CA ILE A 63 3.58 -8.08 -23.38
C ILE A 63 3.86 -9.10 -24.49
N GLU A 64 2.92 -9.31 -25.42
CA GLU A 64 3.08 -10.27 -26.51
C GLU A 64 4.34 -9.98 -27.34
N GLY A 65 5.13 -11.02 -27.62
CA GLY A 65 6.40 -10.90 -28.34
C GLY A 65 7.57 -10.35 -27.51
N LYS A 66 7.36 -10.05 -26.22
CA LYS A 66 8.37 -9.54 -25.29
C LYS A 66 8.63 -10.54 -24.17
N GLU A 67 9.79 -10.44 -23.53
CA GLU A 67 10.16 -11.31 -22.41
C GLU A 67 9.80 -10.65 -21.07
N LEU A 68 8.82 -11.19 -20.36
CA LEU A 68 8.59 -10.82 -18.96
C LEU A 68 9.55 -11.60 -18.06
N GLN A 69 10.56 -10.93 -17.51
CA GLN A 69 11.55 -11.57 -16.63
C GLN A 69 11.11 -11.58 -15.17
N TYR A 70 10.51 -10.48 -14.71
CA TYR A 70 10.19 -10.27 -13.31
C TYR A 70 8.76 -9.80 -13.11
N ILE A 71 8.07 -10.42 -12.15
CA ILE A 71 6.83 -9.92 -11.55
C ILE A 71 7.21 -9.43 -10.17
N LEU A 72 7.11 -8.13 -9.96
CA LEU A 72 7.43 -7.41 -8.73
C LEU A 72 6.14 -7.15 -7.95
N VAL A 73 6.10 -7.57 -6.69
CA VAL A 73 4.92 -7.35 -5.82
C VAL A 73 5.28 -6.46 -4.66
N THR A 74 4.55 -5.36 -4.48
CA THR A 74 4.79 -4.37 -3.43
C THR A 74 4.40 -4.90 -2.06
N HIS A 75 3.23 -5.55 -1.95
CA HIS A 75 2.72 -6.15 -0.73
C HIS A 75 1.66 -7.21 -1.05
N THR A 76 1.22 -7.93 -0.02
CA THR A 76 0.41 -9.15 -0.17
C THR A 76 -1.09 -8.91 -0.29
N HIS A 77 -1.58 -7.67 -0.40
CA HIS A 77 -3.00 -7.49 -0.65
C HIS A 77 -3.40 -8.05 -2.02
N LYS A 78 -4.57 -8.68 -2.08
CA LYS A 78 -5.04 -9.47 -3.24
C LYS A 78 -5.09 -8.63 -4.50
N ASP A 79 -5.49 -7.39 -4.41
CA ASP A 79 -5.57 -6.49 -5.54
C ASP A 79 -4.19 -6.10 -6.10
N HIS A 80 -3.09 -6.43 -5.42
CA HIS A 80 -1.72 -6.27 -5.92
C HIS A 80 -1.08 -7.61 -6.32
N SER A 81 -1.21 -8.66 -5.50
CA SER A 81 -0.40 -9.87 -5.65
C SER A 81 -1.08 -11.03 -6.38
N SER A 82 -2.41 -11.12 -6.36
CA SER A 82 -3.10 -12.40 -6.61
C SER A 82 -3.00 -12.94 -8.04
N ALA A 83 -2.75 -12.09 -9.03
CA ALA A 83 -2.49 -12.52 -10.41
C ALA A 83 -1.04 -12.98 -10.67
N ALA A 84 -0.12 -12.80 -9.72
CA ALA A 84 1.30 -13.09 -9.92
C ALA A 84 1.54 -14.57 -10.26
N GLY A 85 0.87 -15.49 -9.56
CA GLY A 85 0.99 -16.93 -9.81
C GLY A 85 0.52 -17.34 -11.21
N ALA A 86 -0.61 -16.78 -11.67
CA ALA A 86 -1.16 -17.05 -13.00
C ALA A 86 -0.23 -16.53 -14.10
N LEU A 87 0.29 -15.31 -13.96
CA LEU A 87 1.22 -14.72 -14.93
C LEU A 87 2.56 -15.45 -14.96
N LYS A 88 3.11 -15.85 -13.80
CA LYS A 88 4.30 -16.71 -13.74
C LYS A 88 4.09 -18.00 -14.51
N LYS A 89 2.95 -18.67 -14.31
CA LYS A 89 2.62 -19.91 -15.04
C LYS A 89 2.52 -19.69 -16.56
N ALA A 90 2.00 -18.54 -16.99
CA ALA A 90 1.81 -18.22 -18.39
C ALA A 90 3.10 -17.78 -19.11
N THR A 91 4.03 -17.14 -18.39
CA THR A 91 5.19 -16.45 -18.99
C THR A 91 6.55 -17.06 -18.61
N GLY A 92 6.63 -17.81 -17.52
CA GLY A 92 7.89 -18.27 -16.93
C GLY A 92 8.63 -17.20 -16.11
N ALA A 93 8.06 -15.99 -15.96
CA ALA A 93 8.64 -14.90 -15.18
C ALA A 93 8.86 -15.30 -13.70
N LYS A 94 9.89 -14.72 -13.07
CA LYS A 94 10.15 -14.92 -11.64
C LYS A 94 9.36 -13.91 -10.81
N ILE A 95 8.72 -14.36 -9.74
CA ILE A 95 8.04 -13.49 -8.79
C ILE A 95 9.06 -13.02 -7.75
N PHE A 96 9.47 -11.77 -7.84
CA PHE A 96 10.29 -11.12 -6.82
C PHE A 96 9.41 -10.14 -6.04
N GLY A 97 9.62 -9.95 -4.74
CA GLY A 97 8.83 -8.95 -4.04
C GLY A 97 8.86 -9.04 -2.54
N CYS A 98 7.82 -8.49 -1.92
CA CYS A 98 7.64 -8.52 -0.47
C CYS A 98 7.71 -9.94 0.10
N ALA A 99 7.93 -10.05 1.42
CA ALA A 99 7.78 -11.31 2.11
C ALA A 99 6.32 -11.79 2.06
N PRO A 100 6.05 -13.12 2.04
CA PRO A 100 4.70 -13.65 2.24
C PRO A 100 4.05 -13.10 3.50
N TYR A 101 2.71 -13.06 3.50
CA TYR A 101 1.98 -12.64 4.69
C TYR A 101 2.22 -13.66 5.81
N ALA A 102 2.72 -13.17 6.93
CA ALA A 102 2.94 -13.96 8.12
C ALA A 102 2.06 -13.36 9.24
N PRO A 103 0.87 -13.93 9.51
CA PRO A 103 0.02 -13.44 10.58
C PRO A 103 0.77 -13.53 11.92
N SER A 104 0.71 -12.47 12.72
CA SER A 104 1.32 -12.48 14.06
C SER A 104 0.56 -13.46 14.96
N PRO A 105 1.23 -14.46 15.56
CA PRO A 105 0.57 -15.45 16.40
C PRO A 105 0.10 -14.89 17.75
N ASP A 106 0.63 -13.75 18.19
CA ASP A 106 0.50 -13.25 19.58
C ASP A 106 -0.51 -12.11 19.76
N ILE A 107 -1.29 -11.78 18.73
CA ILE A 107 -2.16 -10.60 18.78
C ILE A 107 -3.62 -11.01 18.59
N LEU A 108 -4.40 -10.94 19.68
CA LEU A 108 -5.87 -11.08 19.75
C LEU A 108 -6.66 -10.05 18.91
N ILE A 109 -5.98 -9.32 18.01
CA ILE A 109 -6.50 -8.23 17.18
C ILE A 109 -6.71 -8.73 15.75
N THR A 110 -7.24 -9.94 15.60
CA THR A 110 -7.82 -10.39 14.33
C THR A 110 -9.33 -10.25 14.44
N GLY A 111 -9.79 -9.00 14.36
CA GLY A 111 -11.19 -8.79 13.99
C GLY A 111 -11.41 -9.41 12.60
N PRO A 112 -12.49 -10.17 12.37
CA PRO A 112 -12.70 -10.89 11.11
C PRO A 112 -12.64 -9.92 9.92
N GLY A 113 -11.69 -10.13 8.99
CA GLY A 113 -11.64 -9.41 7.71
C GLY A 113 -10.34 -8.65 7.35
N LEU A 114 -9.38 -8.46 8.27
CA LEU A 114 -8.09 -7.82 7.95
C LEU A 114 -7.19 -8.77 7.14
N ASP A 115 -7.06 -10.01 7.60
CA ASP A 115 -6.36 -11.09 6.88
C ASP A 115 -6.99 -11.38 5.50
N ALA A 116 -8.29 -11.09 5.34
CA ALA A 116 -9.01 -11.38 4.11
C ALA A 116 -8.55 -10.53 2.92
N ALA A 117 -7.90 -9.38 3.20
CA ALA A 117 -7.26 -8.58 2.17
C ALA A 117 -5.98 -9.23 1.64
N HIS A 118 -5.28 -10.03 2.45
CA HIS A 118 -4.04 -10.68 2.04
C HIS A 118 -4.28 -11.93 1.18
N ASP A 119 -3.41 -12.10 0.20
CA ASP A 119 -3.29 -13.28 -0.64
C ASP A 119 -2.46 -14.35 0.06
N GLY A 120 -3.14 -15.33 0.66
CA GLY A 120 -2.49 -16.48 1.31
C GLY A 120 -1.78 -17.42 0.34
N ASN A 121 -1.98 -17.27 -0.98
CA ASN A 121 -1.31 -18.08 -2.00
C ASN A 121 -0.08 -17.40 -2.60
N TYR A 122 0.22 -16.15 -2.20
CA TYR A 122 1.39 -15.43 -2.69
C TYR A 122 2.67 -16.16 -2.29
N SER A 123 3.48 -16.53 -3.29
CA SER A 123 4.70 -17.32 -3.12
C SER A 123 5.80 -16.75 -4.04
N PRO A 124 6.66 -15.85 -3.52
CA PRO A 124 7.75 -15.28 -4.30
C PRO A 124 8.88 -16.30 -4.50
N ASP A 125 9.51 -16.25 -5.67
CA ASP A 125 10.77 -16.93 -5.95
C ASP A 125 11.94 -16.30 -5.18
N TYR A 126 11.85 -14.99 -4.94
CA TYR A 126 12.83 -14.25 -4.15
C TYR A 126 12.17 -13.14 -3.33
N ILE A 127 12.45 -13.12 -2.03
CA ILE A 127 12.00 -12.06 -1.12
C ILE A 127 13.02 -10.93 -1.16
N LEU A 128 12.62 -9.80 -1.71
CA LEU A 128 13.44 -8.59 -1.80
C LEU A 128 13.52 -7.89 -0.45
N ARG A 129 14.70 -7.36 -0.15
CA ARG A 129 15.03 -6.56 1.03
C ARG A 129 15.28 -5.12 0.63
N ASP A 130 15.34 -4.25 1.64
CA ASP A 130 15.70 -2.85 1.44
C ASP A 130 17.06 -2.72 0.73
N GLY A 131 17.09 -2.00 -0.40
CA GLY A 131 18.29 -1.76 -1.18
C GLY A 131 18.63 -2.85 -2.21
N ASP A 132 17.89 -3.97 -2.25
CA ASP A 132 18.07 -4.98 -3.30
C ASP A 132 17.78 -4.38 -4.67
N LYS A 133 18.55 -4.80 -5.68
CA LYS A 133 18.45 -4.28 -7.04
C LYS A 133 18.14 -5.39 -8.04
N ILE A 134 17.30 -5.05 -9.01
CA ILE A 134 16.92 -5.89 -10.14
C ILE A 134 17.35 -5.16 -11.40
N SER A 135 18.18 -5.82 -12.20
CA SER A 135 18.65 -5.29 -13.47
C SER A 135 17.81 -5.85 -14.61
N LEU A 136 17.35 -4.98 -15.49
CA LEU A 136 16.53 -5.27 -16.67
C LEU A 136 17.14 -4.56 -17.88
N ALA A 137 18.02 -5.25 -18.60
CA ALA A 137 18.88 -4.63 -19.63
C ALA A 137 19.56 -3.34 -19.12
N THR A 138 19.16 -2.17 -19.63
CA THR A 138 19.69 -0.85 -19.25
C THR A 138 18.89 -0.15 -18.15
N THR A 139 18.01 -0.87 -17.47
CA THR A 139 17.08 -0.35 -16.47
C THR A 139 17.34 -1.00 -15.11
N THR A 140 17.38 -0.21 -14.05
CA THR A 140 17.60 -0.70 -12.69
C THR A 140 16.41 -0.37 -11.80
N VAL A 141 15.82 -1.40 -11.22
CA VAL A 141 14.74 -1.27 -10.24
C VAL A 141 15.26 -1.64 -8.85
N SER A 142 15.23 -0.70 -7.92
CA SER A 142 15.69 -0.88 -6.55
C SER A 142 14.50 -1.01 -5.59
N ALA A 143 14.51 -2.03 -4.73
CA ALA A 143 13.50 -2.23 -3.70
C ALA A 143 13.76 -1.33 -2.48
N LEU A 144 12.71 -0.75 -1.93
CA LEU A 144 12.75 0.08 -0.73
C LEU A 144 11.71 -0.44 0.26
N ALA A 145 12.17 -1.00 1.38
CA ALA A 145 11.28 -1.42 2.44
C ALA A 145 10.59 -0.19 3.02
N THR A 146 9.26 -0.16 2.96
CA THR A 146 8.42 0.96 3.40
C THR A 146 7.28 0.45 4.28
N PRO A 147 7.59 -0.27 5.37
CA PRO A 147 6.58 -0.83 6.25
C PRO A 147 5.69 0.28 6.80
N GLY A 148 4.44 -0.06 7.07
CA GLY A 148 3.49 0.84 7.71
C GLY A 148 2.06 0.63 7.27
N HIS A 149 1.81 0.58 5.96
CA HIS A 149 0.51 0.13 5.44
C HIS A 149 0.32 -1.36 5.73
N THR A 150 1.29 -2.16 5.29
CA THR A 150 1.54 -3.55 5.71
C THR A 150 2.96 -3.67 6.24
N ALA A 151 3.27 -4.72 7.00
CA ALA A 151 4.61 -4.94 7.56
C ALA A 151 5.65 -5.30 6.49
N ASN A 152 5.20 -5.92 5.39
CA ASN A 152 6.04 -6.39 4.29
C ASN A 152 6.14 -5.42 3.11
N HIS A 153 5.55 -4.23 3.20
CA HIS A 153 5.42 -3.30 2.06
C HIS A 153 6.76 -2.86 1.47
N LEU A 154 6.86 -2.90 0.14
CA LEU A 154 7.96 -2.40 -0.67
C LEU A 154 7.48 -1.28 -1.61
N CYS A 155 8.29 -0.23 -1.73
CA CYS A 155 8.26 0.65 -2.90
C CYS A 155 9.35 0.20 -3.87
N TYR A 156 9.22 0.55 -5.15
CA TYR A 156 10.23 0.28 -6.18
C TYR A 156 10.71 1.57 -6.82
N ALA A 157 12.01 1.81 -6.82
CA ALA A 157 12.62 2.97 -7.46
C ALA A 157 13.20 2.60 -8.81
N LEU A 158 12.77 3.29 -9.86
CA LEU A 158 13.38 3.27 -11.18
C LEU A 158 14.43 4.39 -11.25
N GLU A 159 15.71 4.00 -11.21
CA GLU A 159 16.81 4.94 -11.02
C GLU A 159 16.95 5.90 -12.21
N GLU A 160 16.79 5.40 -13.43
CA GLU A 160 17.01 6.15 -14.67
C GLU A 160 16.02 7.30 -14.88
N GLU A 161 14.80 7.17 -14.36
CA GLU A 161 13.75 8.20 -14.48
C GLU A 161 13.49 8.95 -13.17
N LYS A 162 14.23 8.62 -12.10
CA LYS A 162 13.97 9.10 -10.73
C LYS A 162 12.49 8.96 -10.36
N ALA A 163 11.91 7.82 -10.73
CA ALA A 163 10.50 7.51 -10.54
C ALA A 163 10.36 6.49 -9.41
N LEU A 164 9.35 6.68 -8.56
CA LEU A 164 9.08 5.79 -7.43
C LEU A 164 7.69 5.18 -7.56
N PHE A 165 7.61 3.86 -7.67
CA PHE A 165 6.36 3.13 -7.55
C PHE A 165 6.06 2.92 -6.07
N THR A 166 5.00 3.55 -5.58
CA THR A 166 4.75 3.68 -4.13
C THR A 166 3.79 2.66 -3.56
N GLY A 167 3.21 1.78 -4.39
CA GLY A 167 2.15 0.87 -3.98
C GLY A 167 1.08 1.63 -3.19
N ASP A 168 0.75 1.09 -2.02
CA ASP A 168 -0.25 1.65 -1.12
C ASP A 168 0.35 2.45 0.03
N HIS A 169 1.66 2.62 0.07
CA HIS A 169 2.32 3.49 1.04
C HIS A 169 1.95 4.97 0.80
N VAL A 170 1.95 5.37 -0.48
CA VAL A 170 1.53 6.71 -0.91
C VAL A 170 0.61 6.55 -2.10
N MET A 171 -0.68 6.84 -1.92
CA MET A 171 -1.69 6.80 -2.99
C MET A 171 -1.95 8.19 -3.58
N GLY A 172 -2.39 8.24 -4.83
CA GLY A 172 -2.63 9.47 -5.59
C GLY A 172 -4.03 10.08 -5.44
N TRP A 173 -4.87 9.54 -4.56
CA TRP A 173 -6.27 9.95 -4.40
C TRP A 173 -6.71 10.11 -2.94
N SER A 174 -6.05 9.44 -2.00
CA SER A 174 -6.38 9.44 -0.57
C SER A 174 -5.14 9.08 0.27
N THR A 175 -5.25 9.22 1.59
CA THR A 175 -4.28 8.66 2.53
C THR A 175 -4.55 7.17 2.74
N THR A 176 -3.49 6.37 2.91
CA THR A 176 -3.62 4.92 3.11
C THR A 176 -4.30 4.53 4.42
N VAL A 177 -4.95 3.37 4.45
CA VAL A 177 -5.43 2.78 5.70
C VAL A 177 -4.24 2.16 6.40
N ILE A 178 -4.13 2.34 7.70
CA ILE A 178 -3.08 1.70 8.52
C ILE A 178 -3.81 0.87 9.56
N ALA A 179 -3.72 -0.44 9.44
CA ALA A 179 -4.52 -1.35 10.22
C ALA A 179 -3.66 -2.37 10.97
N PRO A 180 -3.42 -2.15 12.27
CA PRO A 180 -2.72 -3.11 13.11
C PRO A 180 -3.44 -4.47 13.16
N PRO A 181 -2.72 -5.58 13.39
CA PRO A 181 -1.29 -5.63 13.71
C PRO A 181 -0.35 -5.52 12.51
N ASP A 182 -0.82 -5.73 11.29
CA ASP A 182 0.05 -5.71 10.10
C ASP A 182 0.48 -4.28 9.73
N GLY A 183 -0.44 -3.32 9.83
CA GLY A 183 -0.13 -1.90 9.71
C GLY A 183 0.43 -1.30 11.00
N SER A 184 1.35 -0.34 10.87
CA SER A 184 1.93 0.40 11.99
C SER A 184 2.10 1.89 11.66
N MET A 185 1.50 2.77 12.46
CA MET A 185 1.61 4.22 12.25
C MET A 185 3.04 4.71 12.43
N ARG A 186 3.77 4.17 13.42
CA ARG A 186 5.18 4.54 13.64
C ARG A 186 6.03 4.15 12.44
N ALA A 187 5.90 2.90 11.98
CA ALA A 187 6.65 2.42 10.81
C ALA A 187 6.30 3.24 9.57
N TYR A 188 5.02 3.55 9.38
CA TYR A 188 4.53 4.38 8.28
C TYR A 188 5.17 5.78 8.28
N LEU A 189 5.16 6.47 9.41
CA LEU A 189 5.74 7.81 9.53
C LEU A 189 7.27 7.79 9.29
N ASN A 190 7.97 6.78 9.82
CA ASN A 190 9.39 6.60 9.59
C ASN A 190 9.70 6.35 8.10
N SER A 191 8.90 5.53 7.42
CA SER A 191 9.02 5.26 5.99
C SER A 191 8.73 6.52 5.15
N LEU A 192 7.69 7.29 5.47
CA LEU A 192 7.42 8.57 4.81
C LEU A 192 8.59 9.56 4.97
N GLU A 193 9.21 9.60 6.15
CA GLU A 193 10.35 10.46 6.41
C GLU A 193 11.58 10.04 5.58
N ARG A 194 11.82 8.72 5.44
CA ARG A 194 12.84 8.19 4.52
C ARG A 194 12.55 8.58 3.06
N LEU A 195 11.30 8.47 2.62
CA LEU A 195 10.90 8.91 1.27
C LEU A 195 11.08 10.41 1.07
N ARG A 196 10.83 11.22 2.11
CA ARG A 196 11.03 12.68 2.07
C ARG A 196 12.49 13.07 1.84
N ASN A 197 13.44 12.23 2.26
CA ASN A 197 14.87 12.45 2.04
C ASN A 197 15.35 12.03 0.64
N ARG A 198 14.47 11.50 -0.22
CA ARG A 198 14.78 11.16 -1.62
C ARG A 198 14.50 12.33 -2.56
N ASN A 199 15.06 12.29 -3.77
CA ASN A 199 14.88 13.31 -4.81
C ASN A 199 14.13 12.80 -6.05
N ASP A 200 13.20 11.86 -5.84
CA ASP A 200 12.31 11.34 -6.89
C ASP A 200 11.52 12.50 -7.54
N GLN A 201 11.38 12.45 -8.86
CA GLN A 201 10.71 13.48 -9.66
C GLN A 201 9.21 13.20 -9.78
N ILE A 202 8.82 11.93 -9.72
CA ILE A 202 7.43 11.49 -9.83
C ILE A 202 7.20 10.24 -8.98
N MET A 203 6.01 10.13 -8.39
CA MET A 203 5.57 8.88 -7.77
C MET A 203 4.38 8.30 -8.52
N TRP A 204 4.44 6.98 -8.73
CA TRP A 204 3.47 6.15 -9.42
C TRP A 204 2.77 5.26 -8.39
N PRO A 205 1.59 5.66 -7.88
CA PRO A 205 0.91 4.94 -6.80
C PRO A 205 0.25 3.64 -7.28
N GLY A 206 -0.03 2.73 -6.35
CA GLY A 206 -0.90 1.57 -6.60
C GLY A 206 -2.31 1.98 -7.01
N HIS A 207 -2.78 3.12 -6.50
CA HIS A 207 -4.10 3.68 -6.83
C HIS A 207 -4.06 5.21 -7.05
N GLY A 208 -4.83 5.66 -8.03
CA GLY A 208 -5.05 7.08 -8.31
C GLY A 208 -4.06 7.69 -9.31
N GLN A 209 -4.00 9.01 -9.31
CA GLN A 209 -3.22 9.79 -10.29
C GLN A 209 -1.74 9.86 -9.91
N PRO A 210 -0.83 10.09 -10.88
CA PRO A 210 0.57 10.36 -10.56
C PRO A 210 0.74 11.54 -9.61
N ILE A 211 1.76 11.44 -8.77
CA ILE A 211 2.18 12.52 -7.88
C ILE A 211 3.39 13.20 -8.52
N THR A 212 3.15 14.30 -9.22
CA THR A 212 4.16 15.07 -9.97
C THR A 212 4.93 16.09 -9.12
N CYS A 213 4.52 16.28 -7.85
CA CYS A 213 5.23 17.10 -6.88
C CYS A 213 5.50 16.27 -5.59
N PRO A 214 6.35 15.22 -5.65
CA PRO A 214 6.50 14.25 -4.56
C PRO A 214 6.76 14.89 -3.19
N GLN A 215 7.72 15.81 -3.13
CA GLN A 215 8.12 16.47 -1.88
C GLN A 215 6.99 17.30 -1.25
N ARG A 216 6.17 17.98 -2.06
CA ARG A 216 5.01 18.73 -1.56
C ARG A 216 3.95 17.77 -1.02
N TYR A 217 3.69 16.68 -1.73
CA TYR A 217 2.67 15.70 -1.37
C TYR A 217 3.04 14.93 -0.10
N LEU A 218 4.29 14.46 0.04
CA LEU A 218 4.79 13.81 1.25
C LEU A 218 4.66 14.72 2.49
N ARG A 219 5.01 16.01 2.36
CA ARG A 219 4.81 16.99 3.45
C ARG A 219 3.34 17.13 3.84
N ALA A 220 2.44 17.15 2.85
CA ALA A 220 1.00 17.24 3.11
C ALA A 220 0.48 15.99 3.85
N ILE A 221 0.92 14.79 3.46
CA ILE A 221 0.54 13.55 4.16
C ILE A 221 1.08 13.53 5.59
N LEU A 222 2.37 13.84 5.79
CA LEU A 222 2.97 13.92 7.13
C LEU A 222 2.23 14.92 8.02
N HIS A 223 1.93 16.10 7.48
CA HIS A 223 1.13 17.09 8.19
C HIS A 223 -0.26 16.56 8.55
N HIS A 224 -0.96 15.91 7.62
CA HIS A 224 -2.27 15.31 7.86
C HIS A 224 -2.24 14.28 9.00
N ARG A 225 -1.23 13.39 9.01
CA ARG A 225 -1.08 12.37 10.07
C ARG A 225 -0.76 12.99 11.43
N ASN A 226 0.12 13.98 11.47
CA ASN A 226 0.44 14.69 12.71
C ASN A 226 -0.77 15.49 13.25
N ALA A 227 -1.54 16.12 12.35
CA ALA A 227 -2.78 16.79 12.72
C ALA A 227 -3.81 15.80 13.29
N ARG A 228 -3.90 14.58 12.74
CA ARG A 228 -4.75 13.52 13.27
C ARG A 228 -4.30 13.06 14.65
N ALA A 229 -3.00 12.84 14.85
CA ALA A 229 -2.46 12.50 16.17
C ALA A 229 -2.78 13.59 17.21
N GLY A 230 -2.61 14.86 16.86
CA GLY A 230 -2.99 15.98 17.71
C GLY A 230 -4.49 16.06 17.99
N ALA A 231 -5.35 15.70 17.03
CA ALA A 231 -6.79 15.61 17.25
C ALA A 231 -7.15 14.50 18.25
N ILE A 232 -6.51 13.33 18.15
CA ILE A 232 -6.69 12.22 19.11
C ILE A 232 -6.28 12.66 20.51
N LEU A 233 -5.11 13.27 20.69
CA LEU A 233 -4.66 13.76 21.99
C LEU A 233 -5.65 14.77 22.60
N ARG A 234 -6.21 15.69 21.80
CA ARG A 234 -7.26 16.62 22.27
C ARG A 234 -8.56 15.91 22.67
N ARG A 235 -8.91 14.79 22.03
CA ARG A 235 -10.08 13.98 22.43
C ARG A 235 -9.82 13.28 23.77
N LEU A 236 -8.62 12.74 23.97
CA LEU A 236 -8.22 12.15 25.25
C LEU A 236 -8.22 13.19 26.38
N ASP A 237 -7.73 14.41 26.12
CA ASP A 237 -7.78 15.54 27.06
C ASP A 237 -9.22 15.93 27.43
N ALA A 238 -10.13 15.87 26.46
CA ALA A 238 -11.56 16.12 26.66
C ALA A 238 -12.31 14.97 27.39
N GLY A 239 -11.62 13.87 27.72
CA GLY A 239 -12.17 12.74 28.45
C GLY A 239 -12.71 11.59 27.59
N ASP A 240 -12.51 11.59 26.27
CA ASP A 240 -12.82 10.41 25.46
C ASP A 240 -11.83 9.29 25.78
N GLN A 241 -12.33 8.08 26.05
CA GLN A 241 -11.48 6.95 26.45
C GLN A 241 -11.50 5.78 25.45
N SER A 242 -12.50 5.69 24.57
CA SER A 242 -12.66 4.59 23.62
C SER A 242 -12.36 5.01 22.17
N ILE A 243 -11.90 4.06 21.36
CA ILE A 243 -11.65 4.30 19.92
C ILE A 243 -12.94 4.68 19.20
N GLU A 244 -14.06 4.05 19.55
CA GLU A 244 -15.38 4.34 18.96
C GLU A 244 -15.77 5.81 19.15
N THR A 245 -15.73 6.30 20.40
CA THR A 245 -16.05 7.69 20.72
C THR A 245 -15.07 8.66 20.06
N ILE A 246 -13.77 8.34 20.05
CA ILE A 246 -12.77 9.16 19.35
C ILE A 246 -13.08 9.23 17.86
N VAL A 247 -13.43 8.10 17.22
CA VAL A 247 -13.76 8.06 15.79
C VAL A 247 -15.01 8.89 15.50
N GLU A 248 -16.07 8.74 16.28
CA GLU A 248 -17.31 9.52 16.12
C GLU A 248 -17.06 11.02 16.19
N ASN A 249 -16.29 11.47 17.20
CA ASN A 249 -16.00 12.89 17.39
C ASN A 249 -14.99 13.47 16.38
N ILE A 250 -14.12 12.64 15.81
CA ILE A 250 -13.09 13.07 14.87
C ILE A 250 -13.56 12.98 13.40
N TYR A 251 -14.37 11.98 13.06
CA TYR A 251 -14.77 11.66 11.69
C TYR A 251 -16.26 11.94 11.41
N GLY A 252 -17.07 12.24 12.43
CA GLY A 252 -18.47 12.66 12.27
C GLY A 252 -19.29 11.73 11.36
N ASP A 253 -19.93 12.33 10.35
CA ASP A 253 -20.75 11.67 9.31
C ASP A 253 -19.92 10.91 8.26
N ILE A 254 -18.88 10.20 8.68
CA ILE A 254 -18.14 9.32 7.78
C ILE A 254 -19.06 8.21 7.24
N ASN A 255 -18.89 7.86 5.96
CA ASN A 255 -19.58 6.73 5.36
C ASN A 255 -19.45 5.49 6.27
N PRO A 256 -20.57 4.83 6.65
CA PRO A 256 -20.54 3.66 7.54
C PRO A 256 -19.57 2.57 7.11
N ASN A 257 -19.37 2.39 5.80
CA ASN A 257 -18.44 1.40 5.24
C ASN A 257 -16.96 1.72 5.54
N LEU A 258 -16.64 2.97 5.86
CA LEU A 258 -15.27 3.42 6.19
C LEU A 258 -15.04 3.56 7.69
N ARG A 259 -16.08 3.48 8.53
CA ARG A 259 -15.97 3.64 9.98
C ARG A 259 -15.00 2.63 10.60
N ARG A 260 -15.04 1.37 10.15
CA ARG A 260 -14.09 0.34 10.60
C ARG A 260 -12.65 0.68 10.22
N ALA A 261 -12.40 1.12 8.98
CA ALA A 261 -11.06 1.50 8.53
C ALA A 261 -10.52 2.73 9.30
N ALA A 262 -11.40 3.69 9.61
CA ALA A 262 -11.07 4.84 10.45
C ALA A 262 -10.70 4.42 11.87
N ALA A 263 -11.47 3.50 12.49
CA ALA A 263 -11.16 2.95 13.80
C ALA A 263 -9.81 2.25 13.84
N MET A 264 -9.48 1.45 12.83
CA MET A 264 -8.16 0.81 12.72
C MET A 264 -7.02 1.84 12.61
N THR A 265 -7.22 2.92 11.87
CA THR A 265 -6.23 4.00 11.75
C THR A 265 -6.08 4.79 13.06
N VAL A 266 -7.17 5.04 13.78
CA VAL A 266 -7.11 5.64 15.14
C VAL A 266 -6.38 4.72 16.09
N PHE A 267 -6.64 3.41 16.04
CA PHE A 267 -5.92 2.43 16.84
C PHE A 267 -4.41 2.46 16.56
N ALA A 268 -4.01 2.51 15.28
CA ALA A 268 -2.60 2.64 14.91
C ALA A 268 -1.94 3.90 15.47
N HIS A 269 -2.67 5.03 15.46
CA HIS A 269 -2.20 6.26 16.10
C HIS A 269 -2.07 6.10 17.62
N LEU A 270 -3.02 5.48 18.30
CA LEU A 270 -2.95 5.27 19.74
C LEU A 270 -1.78 4.37 20.13
N GLN A 271 -1.50 3.30 19.36
CA GLN A 271 -0.29 2.49 19.55
C GLN A 271 0.98 3.35 19.48
N ASP A 272 1.12 4.21 18.46
CA ASP A 272 2.25 5.14 18.33
C ASP A 272 2.34 6.12 19.52
N LEU A 273 1.21 6.72 19.90
CA LEU A 273 1.16 7.71 20.99
C LEU A 273 1.50 7.09 22.35
N VAL A 274 1.05 5.85 22.61
CA VAL A 274 1.37 5.11 23.82
C VAL A 274 2.86 4.75 23.87
N GLU A 275 3.43 4.26 22.76
CA GLU A 275 4.86 3.98 22.66
C GLU A 275 5.71 5.23 22.92
N ARG A 276 5.23 6.41 22.49
CA ARG A 276 5.87 7.73 22.71
C ARG A 276 5.62 8.31 24.09
N LYS A 277 4.84 7.65 24.93
CA LYS A 277 4.43 8.12 26.26
C LYS A 277 3.68 9.46 26.23
N LEU A 278 2.94 9.71 25.15
CA LEU A 278 2.03 10.86 25.02
C LEU A 278 0.59 10.51 25.41
N ALA A 279 0.25 9.21 25.35
CA ALA A 279 -1.01 8.67 25.83
C ALA A 279 -0.73 7.41 26.67
N GLY A 280 -1.62 7.11 27.60
CA GLY A 280 -1.63 5.88 28.38
C GLY A 280 -2.79 4.98 27.98
N CYS A 281 -2.75 3.74 28.45
CA CYS A 281 -3.77 2.73 28.22
C CYS A 281 -3.99 1.95 29.52
N GLU A 282 -5.25 1.69 29.86
CA GLU A 282 -5.59 0.77 30.95
C GLU A 282 -5.38 -0.67 30.46
N GLY A 283 -4.40 -1.37 31.04
CA GLY A 283 -4.04 -2.72 30.62
C GLY A 283 -3.24 -2.76 29.30
N PRO A 284 -3.25 -3.90 28.57
CA PRO A 284 -2.53 -4.02 27.30
C PRO A 284 -3.17 -3.13 26.22
N VAL A 285 -2.36 -2.66 25.28
CA VAL A 285 -2.84 -1.86 24.14
C VAL A 285 -3.65 -2.74 23.20
N ALA A 286 -4.97 -2.56 23.19
CA ALA A 286 -5.91 -3.30 22.35
C ALA A 286 -7.06 -2.40 21.89
N PRO A 287 -7.81 -2.77 20.84
CA PRO A 287 -8.91 -1.93 20.33
C PRO A 287 -10.01 -1.63 21.36
N GLN A 288 -10.21 -2.53 22.32
CA GLN A 288 -11.23 -2.40 23.37
C GLN A 288 -10.72 -1.69 24.63
N SER A 289 -9.42 -1.38 24.70
CA SER A 289 -8.84 -0.74 25.88
C SER A 289 -9.28 0.70 26.02
N HIS A 290 -9.21 1.21 27.26
CA HIS A 290 -9.43 2.62 27.55
C HIS A 290 -8.11 3.39 27.52
N TYR A 291 -8.10 4.51 26.84
CA TYR A 291 -6.93 5.36 26.64
C TYR A 291 -7.10 6.67 27.40
N PHE A 292 -5.99 7.28 27.79
CA PHE A 292 -5.97 8.57 28.50
C PHE A 292 -4.76 9.39 28.09
N LEU A 293 -4.81 10.70 28.27
CA LEU A 293 -3.66 11.58 28.02
C LEU A 293 -2.63 11.41 29.15
N ILE A 294 -1.35 11.35 28.81
CA ILE A 294 -0.27 11.46 29.80
C ILE A 294 0.14 12.93 29.88
N ASN A 295 0.05 13.49 31.09
CA ASN A 295 0.48 14.85 31.42
C ASN A 295 1.96 14.91 31.78
#